data_AF-Q12RN2-F1
#
_entry.id   AF-Q12RN2-F1
#
_cell.length_a   1.000
_cell.length_b   1.000
_cell.length_c   1.000
_cell.angle_alpha   90.00
_cell.angle_beta   90.00
_cell.angle_gamma   90.00
#
_symmetry.space_group_name_H-M   'P 1'
#
loop_
_entity.id
_entity.type
_entity.pdbx_description
1 polymer ?
#
loop_
_entity_poly.entity_id
_entity_poly.type
_entity_poly.pdbx_seq_one_letter_code
_entity_poly.pdbx_strand_id
1 'polypeptide(L)'
;MQYDASIMQPLVRNVGESIGVSAQVDMLSPKDEGRFQSSVPIENMVWIENFLKGEAFNQGLTAPAWPFEPISESDENYKFGKDLYQQRCQGCHLPVISDPALLAHLTPIEYRQDGQRLQTEEKVLDLVIIPQQDIGTDPAQGNILKTRLIDTSGKEQGRTDRQTSGLGLDAVLCSLDTQQVLNNQLFESENPQNVDLINGIKMSDGGDANFALALGSTVEQTILAWYKENVISDPKLIEKLSGGRPNCLQAGQGYKARPLNGVWATAPYLHNGSVATIKDLICNTQQQRPKFVLLGDIRFDADNLGLYQAPKLQNIAKQTLATGKLYTDEGYFILDTSLGGNSNQGHSFSDEFNPALPHNKQSTGVIGEKFTDKECEAILDYLKMI
;
A
#
# COMPACT_ATOMS: atom_id res chain seq x y z
N MET A 1 3.10 -5.37 -2.41
CA MET A 1 2.60 -5.32 -1.01
C MET A 1 2.53 -3.89 -0.52
N GLN A 2 1.91 -3.60 0.64
CA GLN A 2 1.73 -2.24 1.18
C GLN A 2 0.87 -1.33 0.27
N TYR A 3 0.51 -0.12 0.72
CA TYR A 3 -0.35 0.77 -0.06
C TYR A 3 0.34 1.31 -1.32
N ASP A 4 1.64 1.54 -1.24
CA ASP A 4 2.49 2.10 -2.29
C ASP A 4 3.13 1.05 -3.21
N ALA A 5 2.72 -0.22 -3.08
CA ALA A 5 3.24 -1.36 -3.85
C ALA A 5 4.76 -1.58 -3.74
N SER A 6 5.40 -1.03 -2.70
CA SER A 6 6.86 -0.89 -2.63
C SER A 6 7.64 -2.19 -2.41
N ILE A 7 7.02 -3.24 -1.86
CA ILE A 7 7.68 -4.52 -1.56
C ILE A 7 6.95 -5.68 -2.24
N MET A 8 7.68 -6.58 -2.88
CA MET A 8 7.06 -7.70 -3.63
C MET A 8 7.07 -9.03 -2.89
N GLN A 9 8.13 -9.30 -2.13
CA GLN A 9 8.31 -10.55 -1.42
C GLN A 9 7.53 -10.52 -0.07
N PRO A 10 6.60 -11.46 0.18
CA PRO A 10 5.76 -11.44 1.38
C PRO A 10 6.56 -11.55 2.69
N LEU A 11 7.65 -12.33 2.69
CA LEU A 11 8.49 -12.50 3.88
C LEU A 11 9.22 -11.20 4.24
N VAL A 12 9.88 -10.54 3.28
CA VAL A 12 10.45 -9.18 3.47
C VAL A 12 9.39 -8.20 3.97
N ARG A 13 8.18 -8.18 3.39
CA ARG A 13 7.08 -7.32 3.89
C ARG A 13 6.81 -7.62 5.37
N ASN A 14 6.57 -8.89 5.71
CA ASN A 14 6.19 -9.30 7.06
C ASN A 14 7.26 -8.99 8.10
N VAL A 15 8.53 -9.26 7.77
CA VAL A 15 9.66 -8.96 8.65
C VAL A 15 9.79 -7.45 8.82
N GLY A 16 9.76 -6.68 7.73
CA GLY A 16 9.83 -5.21 7.78
C GLY A 16 8.70 -4.58 8.59
N GLU A 17 7.46 -5.03 8.40
CA GLU A 17 6.29 -4.55 9.16
C GLU A 17 6.37 -4.96 10.64
N SER A 18 6.84 -6.17 10.94
CA SER A 18 7.05 -6.62 12.32
C SER A 18 8.06 -5.72 13.07
N ILE A 19 9.18 -5.40 12.41
CA ILE A 19 10.20 -4.50 12.94
C ILE A 19 9.63 -3.09 13.12
N GLY A 20 8.84 -2.61 12.16
CA GLY A 20 8.22 -1.28 12.21
C GLY A 20 7.23 -1.09 13.37
N VAL A 21 6.61 -2.18 13.86
CA VAL A 21 5.65 -2.13 14.97
C VAL A 21 6.34 -2.32 16.32
N SER A 22 7.01 -3.46 16.55
CA SER A 22 7.56 -3.78 17.89
C SER A 22 8.62 -4.90 17.92
N ALA A 23 8.86 -5.62 16.83
CA ALA A 23 9.88 -6.65 16.83
C ALA A 23 11.28 -6.02 16.96
N GLN A 24 12.09 -6.57 17.86
CA GLN A 24 13.43 -6.08 18.12
C GLN A 24 14.41 -6.76 17.17
N VAL A 25 15.42 -5.99 16.74
CA VAL A 25 16.54 -6.49 15.93
C VAL A 25 17.83 -5.97 16.56
N ASP A 26 18.80 -6.85 16.75
CA ASP A 26 20.13 -6.44 17.22
C ASP A 26 20.91 -5.77 16.09
N MET A 27 21.09 -4.44 16.18
CA MET A 27 21.84 -3.66 15.20
C MET A 27 23.27 -3.34 15.64
N LEU A 28 23.67 -3.75 16.85
CA LEU A 28 24.85 -3.21 17.52
C LEU A 28 25.95 -4.26 17.75
N SER A 29 25.57 -5.51 18.04
CA SER A 29 26.55 -6.58 18.28
C SER A 29 27.50 -6.78 17.08
N PRO A 30 28.71 -7.30 17.26
CA PRO A 30 29.57 -7.69 16.14
C PRO A 30 28.86 -8.60 15.13
N LYS A 31 29.22 -8.55 13.84
CA LYS A 31 28.58 -9.35 12.77
C LYS A 31 28.69 -10.86 13.02
N ASP A 32 29.78 -11.29 13.64
CA ASP A 32 30.04 -12.66 14.04
C ASP A 32 29.37 -13.05 15.37
N GLU A 33 28.85 -12.09 16.13
CA GLU A 33 28.20 -12.25 17.43
C GLU A 33 26.68 -11.98 17.39
N GLY A 34 26.01 -12.35 16.30
CA GLY A 34 24.55 -12.34 16.24
C GLY A 34 23.91 -11.00 15.82
N ARG A 35 24.65 -10.08 15.19
CA ARG A 35 24.04 -8.93 14.53
C ARG A 35 22.90 -9.36 13.58
N PHE A 36 21.82 -8.59 13.61
CA PHE A 36 20.55 -8.78 12.91
C PHE A 36 19.69 -9.95 13.41
N GLN A 37 20.09 -10.65 14.48
CA GLN A 37 19.15 -11.51 15.20
C GLN A 37 17.95 -10.71 15.66
N SER A 38 16.77 -11.32 15.61
CA SER A 38 15.52 -10.61 15.86
C SER A 38 14.52 -11.43 16.65
N SER A 39 13.57 -10.72 17.26
CA SER A 39 12.41 -11.33 17.89
C SER A 39 11.27 -11.63 16.91
N VAL A 40 11.51 -11.55 15.58
CA VAL A 40 10.48 -11.77 14.57
C VAL A 40 10.17 -13.28 14.49
N PRO A 41 8.91 -13.71 14.71
CA PRO A 41 8.55 -15.12 14.63
C PRO A 41 8.34 -15.54 13.17
N ILE A 42 9.42 -15.77 12.43
CA ILE A 42 9.38 -16.00 10.96
C ILE A 42 8.49 -17.20 10.58
N GLU A 43 8.52 -18.29 11.33
CA GLU A 43 7.65 -19.45 11.06
C GLU A 43 6.17 -19.09 11.15
N ASN A 44 5.79 -18.31 12.18
CA ASN A 44 4.42 -17.82 12.33
C ASN A 44 4.05 -16.87 11.19
N MET A 45 4.98 -16.05 10.70
CA MET A 45 4.73 -15.16 9.55
C MET A 45 4.44 -15.95 8.28
N VAL A 46 5.17 -17.04 8.04
CA VAL A 46 4.93 -17.95 6.92
C VAL A 46 3.61 -18.69 7.09
N TRP A 47 3.29 -19.15 8.30
CA TRP A 47 2.01 -19.77 8.60
C TRP A 47 0.83 -18.82 8.35
N ILE A 48 0.89 -17.57 8.82
CA ILE A 48 -0.15 -16.55 8.60
C ILE A 48 -0.32 -16.30 7.10
N GLU A 49 0.76 -16.13 6.34
CA GLU A 49 0.68 -15.88 4.90
C GLU A 49 -0.01 -17.03 4.17
N ASN A 50 0.36 -18.27 4.46
CA ASN A 50 -0.27 -19.46 3.87
C ASN A 50 -1.74 -19.59 4.28
N PHE A 51 -2.06 -19.30 5.54
CA PHE A 51 -3.43 -19.30 6.04
C PHE A 51 -4.30 -18.25 5.32
N LEU A 52 -3.80 -17.02 5.16
CA LEU A 52 -4.52 -15.94 4.48
C LEU A 52 -4.68 -16.21 2.98
N LYS A 53 -3.67 -16.82 2.34
CA LYS A 53 -3.67 -17.14 0.90
C LYS A 53 -4.57 -18.33 0.56
N GLY A 54 -4.60 -19.37 1.40
CA GLY A 54 -5.25 -20.65 1.11
C GLY A 54 -4.44 -21.52 0.14
N GLU A 55 -4.99 -22.68 -0.24
CA GLU A 55 -4.30 -23.67 -1.10
C GLU A 55 -4.23 -23.22 -2.57
N ALA A 56 -5.18 -22.39 -3.03
CA ALA A 56 -5.21 -21.81 -4.36
C ALA A 56 -5.80 -20.39 -4.34
N PHE A 57 -5.76 -19.72 -5.49
CA PHE A 57 -6.36 -18.40 -5.65
C PHE A 57 -7.82 -18.38 -5.17
N ASN A 58 -8.16 -17.41 -4.33
CA ASN A 58 -9.48 -17.23 -3.74
C ASN A 58 -9.98 -18.41 -2.87
N GLN A 59 -9.07 -19.18 -2.25
CA GLN A 59 -9.42 -20.23 -1.27
C GLN A 59 -8.97 -19.91 0.16
N GLY A 60 -8.37 -18.73 0.36
CA GLY A 60 -7.93 -18.24 1.66
C GLY A 60 -8.99 -17.40 2.36
N LEU A 61 -8.55 -16.34 3.04
CA LEU A 61 -9.44 -15.42 3.73
C LEU A 61 -10.38 -14.71 2.73
N THR A 62 -11.68 -14.82 2.95
CA THR A 62 -12.71 -14.17 2.13
C THR A 62 -13.29 -12.94 2.83
N ALA A 63 -13.82 -12.02 2.02
CA ALA A 63 -14.54 -10.85 2.52
C ALA A 63 -15.84 -11.25 3.26
N PRO A 64 -16.26 -10.49 4.29
CA PRO A 64 -17.54 -10.72 4.93
C PRO A 64 -18.70 -10.35 3.99
N ALA A 65 -19.78 -11.13 4.05
CA ALA A 65 -21.03 -10.79 3.39
C ALA A 65 -21.70 -9.59 4.06
N TRP A 66 -22.43 -8.80 3.28
CA TRP A 66 -23.26 -7.70 3.78
C TRP A 66 -24.26 -8.21 4.84
N PRO A 67 -24.20 -7.71 6.09
CA PRO A 67 -25.01 -8.24 7.18
C PRO A 67 -26.36 -7.53 7.35
N PHE A 68 -26.62 -6.47 6.58
CA PHE A 68 -27.88 -5.71 6.63
C PHE A 68 -28.88 -6.23 5.60
N GLU A 69 -29.92 -5.46 5.31
CA GLU A 69 -30.98 -5.88 4.39
C GLU A 69 -30.40 -6.24 3.01
N PRO A 70 -30.66 -7.46 2.51
CA PRO A 70 -30.02 -7.95 1.30
C PRO A 70 -30.55 -7.22 0.07
N ILE A 71 -29.64 -6.87 -0.84
CA ILE A 71 -29.98 -6.26 -2.12
C ILE A 71 -30.10 -7.36 -3.16
N SER A 72 -31.22 -7.39 -3.88
CA SER A 72 -31.44 -8.39 -4.93
C SER A 72 -30.56 -8.10 -6.13
N GLU A 73 -29.85 -9.10 -6.66
CA GLU A 73 -29.11 -8.95 -7.93
C GLU A 73 -30.04 -8.69 -9.14
N SER A 74 -31.34 -8.95 -8.99
CA SER A 74 -32.33 -8.62 -10.01
C SER A 74 -32.76 -7.15 -10.00
N ASP A 75 -32.44 -6.40 -8.94
CA ASP A 75 -32.78 -4.99 -8.76
C ASP A 75 -32.14 -4.12 -9.86
N GLU A 76 -32.89 -3.16 -10.39
CA GLU A 76 -32.43 -2.29 -11.48
C GLU A 76 -31.33 -1.32 -11.02
N ASN A 77 -31.40 -0.84 -9.78
CA ASN A 77 -30.39 0.04 -9.20
C ASN A 77 -29.08 -0.72 -9.00
N TYR A 78 -29.15 -1.96 -8.49
CA TYR A 78 -27.99 -2.83 -8.35
C TYR A 78 -27.29 -3.11 -9.69
N LYS A 79 -28.06 -3.48 -10.73
CA LYS A 79 -27.53 -3.71 -12.09
C LYS A 79 -26.88 -2.46 -12.65
N PHE A 80 -27.53 -1.31 -12.47
CA PHE A 80 -26.96 -0.04 -12.91
C PHE A 80 -25.65 0.28 -12.17
N GLY A 81 -25.57 0.00 -10.86
CA GLY A 81 -24.35 0.11 -10.07
C GLY A 81 -23.22 -0.79 -10.56
N LYS A 82 -23.56 -2.03 -10.94
CA LYS A 82 -22.61 -2.98 -11.56
C LYS A 82 -22.05 -2.44 -12.88
N ASP A 83 -22.91 -1.91 -13.74
CA ASP A 83 -22.49 -1.31 -15.01
C ASP A 83 -21.58 -0.08 -14.78
N LEU A 84 -21.90 0.75 -13.78
CA LEU A 84 -21.06 1.88 -13.37
C LEU A 84 -19.69 1.43 -12.87
N TYR A 85 -19.62 0.36 -12.06
CA TYR A 85 -18.34 -0.20 -11.62
C TYR A 85 -17.48 -0.65 -12.80
N GLN A 86 -18.07 -1.39 -13.75
CA GLN A 86 -17.36 -1.86 -14.93
C GLN A 86 -16.82 -0.70 -15.78
N GLN A 87 -17.59 0.39 -15.90
CA GLN A 87 -17.23 1.54 -16.71
C GLN A 87 -16.22 2.49 -16.03
N ARG A 88 -16.37 2.73 -14.73
CA ARG A 88 -15.68 3.83 -14.02
C ARG A 88 -14.68 3.36 -12.95
N CYS A 89 -14.75 2.10 -12.50
CA CYS A 89 -13.93 1.60 -11.39
C CYS A 89 -12.99 0.46 -11.81
N GLN A 90 -13.49 -0.49 -12.61
CA GLN A 90 -12.81 -1.74 -12.95
C GLN A 90 -11.46 -1.52 -13.66
N GLY A 91 -11.32 -0.44 -14.44
CA GLY A 91 -10.05 -0.13 -15.12
C GLY A 91 -8.86 0.08 -14.16
N CYS A 92 -9.12 0.52 -12.93
CA CYS A 92 -8.11 0.64 -11.88
C CYS A 92 -8.21 -0.50 -10.86
N HIS A 93 -9.44 -0.83 -10.43
CA HIS A 93 -9.67 -1.77 -9.33
C HIS A 93 -9.74 -3.23 -9.76
N LEU A 94 -9.69 -3.54 -11.06
CA LEU A 94 -9.84 -4.87 -11.64
C LEU A 94 -11.25 -5.46 -11.43
N PRO A 95 -11.61 -6.56 -12.11
CA PRO A 95 -12.85 -7.27 -11.84
C PRO A 95 -12.95 -7.75 -10.38
N VAL A 96 -14.17 -7.97 -9.91
CA VAL A 96 -14.40 -8.54 -8.58
C VAL A 96 -13.89 -9.98 -8.51
N ILE A 97 -13.59 -10.48 -7.31
CA ILE A 97 -12.98 -11.79 -7.09
C ILE A 97 -13.86 -12.95 -7.59
N SER A 98 -15.19 -12.77 -7.57
CA SER A 98 -16.16 -13.71 -8.11
C SER A 98 -16.23 -13.71 -9.64
N ASP A 99 -15.66 -12.71 -10.31
CA ASP A 99 -15.65 -12.60 -11.78
C ASP A 99 -14.47 -13.40 -12.36
N PRO A 100 -14.72 -14.43 -13.19
CA PRO A 100 -13.65 -15.20 -13.84
C PRO A 100 -12.69 -14.34 -14.68
N ALA A 101 -13.11 -13.17 -15.15
CA ALA A 101 -12.25 -12.24 -15.89
C ALA A 101 -11.03 -11.79 -15.06
N LEU A 102 -11.12 -11.81 -13.72
CA LEU A 102 -9.99 -11.48 -12.84
C LEU A 102 -8.78 -12.41 -13.06
N LEU A 103 -9.02 -13.66 -13.46
CA LEU A 103 -7.94 -14.64 -13.70
C LEU A 103 -7.01 -14.21 -14.85
N ALA A 104 -7.48 -13.38 -15.77
CA ALA A 104 -6.64 -12.81 -16.83
C ALA A 104 -5.59 -11.82 -16.31
N HIS A 105 -5.78 -11.30 -15.09
CA HIS A 105 -4.85 -10.41 -14.41
C HIS A 105 -3.87 -11.13 -13.49
N LEU A 106 -3.85 -12.48 -13.50
CA LEU A 106 -2.82 -13.25 -12.81
C LEU A 106 -1.60 -13.41 -13.73
N THR A 107 -0.54 -12.69 -13.42
CA THR A 107 0.71 -12.70 -14.20
C THR A 107 1.89 -13.15 -13.34
N PRO A 108 2.90 -13.81 -13.93
CA PRO A 108 4.15 -14.01 -13.21
C PRO A 108 4.86 -12.66 -13.05
N ILE A 109 5.62 -12.52 -11.98
CA ILE A 109 6.50 -11.37 -11.79
C ILE A 109 7.71 -11.55 -12.70
N GLU A 110 8.01 -10.55 -13.54
CA GLU A 110 9.20 -10.51 -14.37
C GLU A 110 10.31 -9.66 -13.73
N TYR A 111 11.56 -10.13 -13.81
CA TYR A 111 12.74 -9.39 -13.35
C TYR A 111 13.98 -9.80 -14.13
N ARG A 112 15.05 -9.01 -14.05
CA ARG A 112 16.36 -9.31 -14.62
C ARG A 112 17.34 -9.72 -13.55
N GLN A 113 18.17 -10.70 -13.88
CA GLN A 113 19.32 -11.10 -13.08
C GLN A 113 20.45 -11.52 -14.02
N ASP A 114 21.65 -10.97 -13.82
CA ASP A 114 22.83 -11.29 -14.65
C ASP A 114 22.58 -11.13 -16.16
N GLY A 115 21.78 -10.13 -16.54
CA GLY A 115 21.39 -9.85 -17.92
C GLY A 115 20.28 -10.75 -18.50
N GLN A 116 19.85 -11.79 -17.79
CA GLN A 116 18.76 -12.68 -18.20
C GLN A 116 17.42 -12.20 -17.65
N ARG A 117 16.35 -12.37 -18.43
CA ARG A 117 14.97 -12.18 -17.97
C ARG A 117 14.48 -13.47 -17.30
N LEU A 118 14.02 -13.33 -16.07
CA LEU A 118 13.47 -14.39 -15.25
C LEU A 118 12.02 -14.05 -14.89
N GLN A 119 11.25 -15.07 -14.55
CA GLN A 119 9.87 -14.93 -14.11
C GLN A 119 9.57 -15.86 -12.93
N THR A 120 8.66 -15.48 -12.06
CA THR A 120 8.22 -16.35 -10.96
C THR A 120 7.36 -17.50 -11.46
N GLU A 121 7.44 -18.67 -10.80
CA GLU A 121 6.53 -19.78 -11.09
C GLU A 121 5.09 -19.44 -10.71
N GLU A 122 4.91 -18.84 -9.54
CA GLU A 122 3.61 -18.37 -9.07
C GLU A 122 3.18 -17.13 -9.86
N LYS A 123 1.93 -17.14 -10.31
CA LYS A 123 1.24 -15.97 -10.85
C LYS A 123 0.51 -15.25 -9.73
N VAL A 124 0.65 -13.93 -9.68
CA VAL A 124 0.01 -13.07 -8.70
C VAL A 124 -0.85 -12.03 -9.41
N LEU A 125 -1.75 -11.41 -8.67
CA LEU A 125 -2.62 -10.39 -9.23
C LEU A 125 -1.79 -9.15 -9.60
N ASP A 126 -1.80 -8.79 -10.88
CA ASP A 126 -1.15 -7.61 -11.42
C ASP A 126 -2.00 -6.37 -11.12
N LEU A 127 -1.68 -5.70 -10.01
CA LEU A 127 -2.44 -4.55 -9.53
C LEU A 127 -2.02 -3.28 -10.27
N VAL A 128 -3.01 -2.46 -10.63
CA VAL A 128 -2.75 -1.15 -11.21
C VAL A 128 -2.13 -0.23 -10.16
N ILE A 129 -0.92 0.26 -10.42
CA ILE A 129 -0.25 1.27 -9.60
C ILE A 129 -0.46 2.62 -10.26
N ILE A 130 -1.20 3.49 -9.57
CA ILE A 130 -1.52 4.83 -10.08
C ILE A 130 -0.48 5.82 -9.54
N PRO A 131 0.24 6.56 -10.41
CA PRO A 131 1.23 7.54 -9.98
C PRO A 131 0.64 8.55 -8.98
N GLN A 132 1.45 8.94 -7.98
CA GLN A 132 0.99 9.85 -6.91
C GLN A 132 0.42 11.16 -7.46
N GLN A 133 1.06 11.72 -8.50
CA GLN A 133 0.63 12.97 -9.13
C GLN A 133 -0.73 12.88 -9.85
N ASP A 134 -1.12 11.67 -10.29
CA ASP A 134 -2.38 11.43 -10.98
C ASP A 134 -3.48 11.17 -9.96
N ILE A 135 -3.24 10.28 -8.99
CA ILE A 135 -4.22 9.93 -7.95
C ILE A 135 -4.45 11.04 -6.93
N GLY A 136 -3.46 11.93 -6.72
CA GLY A 136 -3.58 13.15 -5.91
C GLY A 136 -3.82 12.95 -4.41
N THR A 137 -3.79 11.72 -3.91
CA THR A 137 -3.90 11.42 -2.48
C THR A 137 -2.62 11.80 -1.74
N ASP A 138 -2.67 11.82 -0.39
CA ASP A 138 -1.55 12.27 0.43
C ASP A 138 -0.22 11.61 0.02
N PRO A 139 0.85 12.38 -0.22
CA PRO A 139 2.10 11.81 -0.73
C PRO A 139 3.02 11.25 0.36
N ALA A 140 2.76 11.50 1.65
CA ALA A 140 3.73 11.27 2.71
C ALA A 140 4.18 9.81 2.81
N GLN A 141 3.25 8.87 2.66
CA GLN A 141 3.56 7.44 2.70
C GLN A 141 4.49 7.01 1.56
N GLY A 142 4.14 7.31 0.31
CA GLY A 142 4.99 6.94 -0.84
C GLY A 142 6.31 7.70 -0.88
N ASN A 143 6.33 8.96 -0.45
CA ASN A 143 7.52 9.81 -0.50
C ASN A 143 8.62 9.32 0.46
N ILE A 144 8.28 8.75 1.61
CA ILE A 144 9.30 8.37 2.60
C ILE A 144 10.29 7.34 2.05
N LEU A 145 9.84 6.39 1.22
CA LEU A 145 10.70 5.42 0.58
C LEU A 145 11.52 6.03 -0.55
N LYS A 146 10.95 7.02 -1.24
CA LYS A 146 11.58 7.67 -2.40
C LYS A 146 12.65 8.69 -2.00
N THR A 147 12.38 9.53 -1.01
CA THR A 147 13.14 10.77 -0.79
C THR A 147 13.92 10.82 0.53
N ARG A 148 13.59 9.96 1.50
CA ARG A 148 14.27 9.98 2.79
C ARG A 148 15.68 9.41 2.64
N LEU A 149 16.65 10.16 3.13
CA LEU A 149 18.04 9.73 3.29
C LEU A 149 18.30 9.45 4.76
N ILE A 150 19.16 8.47 5.03
CA ILE A 150 19.60 8.12 6.38
C ILE A 150 21.11 7.87 6.39
N ASP A 151 21.73 8.11 7.56
CA ASP A 151 23.13 7.77 7.80
C ASP A 151 23.22 6.37 8.41
N THR A 152 23.87 5.46 7.70
CA THR A 152 24.21 4.10 8.19
C THR A 152 25.73 3.88 8.29
N SER A 153 26.53 4.87 7.89
CA SER A 153 27.99 4.79 7.78
C SER A 153 28.71 4.61 9.11
N GLY A 154 28.04 4.96 10.21
CA GLY A 154 28.71 5.08 11.50
C GLY A 154 29.90 6.03 11.39
N LYS A 155 31.00 5.72 12.05
CA LYS A 155 32.14 6.63 12.18
C LYS A 155 33.21 6.57 11.09
N GLU A 156 32.93 6.04 9.91
CA GLU A 156 33.85 6.23 8.79
C GLU A 156 33.81 7.69 8.27
N GLN A 157 32.80 8.50 8.65
CA GLN A 157 32.68 9.93 8.28
C GLN A 157 32.18 10.89 9.40
N GLY A 158 32.13 10.48 10.69
CA GLY A 158 31.50 11.24 11.80
C GLY A 158 32.42 11.77 12.94
N ARG A 159 31.91 12.74 13.75
CA ARG A 159 32.60 13.45 14.86
C ARG A 159 33.26 12.53 15.88
N THR A 160 34.53 12.79 16.22
CA THR A 160 35.50 11.95 16.96
C THR A 160 35.14 11.47 18.38
N ASP A 161 33.97 11.79 18.96
CA ASP A 161 33.63 11.51 20.36
C ASP A 161 32.72 10.28 20.65
N ARG A 162 31.97 9.72 19.68
CA ARG A 162 31.24 8.42 19.83
C ARG A 162 31.71 7.29 18.90
N GLN A 163 32.41 6.26 19.38
CA GLN A 163 32.88 5.14 18.54
C GLN A 163 31.73 4.19 18.14
N THR A 164 31.03 4.46 17.04
CA THR A 164 29.99 3.56 16.51
C THR A 164 30.39 3.05 15.13
N SER A 165 30.58 1.74 14.97
CA SER A 165 30.71 1.10 13.65
C SER A 165 29.43 1.30 12.82
N GLY A 166 29.55 1.30 11.49
CA GLY A 166 28.38 1.27 10.60
C GLY A 166 27.46 0.08 10.90
N LEU A 167 26.22 0.16 10.40
CA LEU A 167 25.21 -0.89 10.62
C LEU A 167 25.63 -2.23 10.03
N GLY A 168 26.45 -2.23 8.98
CA GLY A 168 26.95 -3.41 8.31
C GLY A 168 25.99 -3.93 7.25
N LEU A 169 25.30 -3.01 6.55
CA LEU A 169 24.29 -3.32 5.54
C LEU A 169 24.91 -3.88 4.25
N ASP A 170 25.34 -5.15 4.25
CA ASP A 170 25.86 -5.83 3.05
C ASP A 170 24.80 -6.78 2.45
N ALA A 171 23.93 -6.26 1.59
CA ALA A 171 22.87 -7.06 0.97
C ALA A 171 22.84 -6.89 -0.56
N VAL A 172 22.36 -7.93 -1.24
CA VAL A 172 21.99 -7.86 -2.65
C VAL A 172 20.48 -7.68 -2.71
N LEU A 173 20.06 -6.56 -3.26
CA LEU A 173 18.67 -6.18 -3.40
C LEU A 173 18.25 -6.24 -4.87
N CYS A 174 16.93 -6.18 -5.05
CA CYS A 174 16.31 -5.92 -6.34
C CYS A 174 15.60 -4.56 -6.29
N SER A 175 15.62 -3.81 -7.39
CA SER A 175 14.87 -2.55 -7.54
C SER A 175 14.63 -2.24 -9.01
N LEU A 176 13.79 -1.25 -9.30
CA LEU A 176 13.59 -0.72 -10.65
C LEU A 176 14.90 -0.26 -11.30
N ASP A 177 15.04 -0.50 -12.61
CA ASP A 177 16.15 0.00 -13.43
C ASP A 177 16.15 1.53 -13.46
N THR A 178 16.99 2.14 -12.63
CA THR A 178 17.12 3.59 -12.51
C THR A 178 17.45 4.30 -13.83
N GLN A 179 18.18 3.66 -14.75
CA GLN A 179 18.49 4.27 -16.05
C GLN A 179 17.26 4.30 -16.95
N GLN A 180 16.48 3.22 -16.98
CA GLN A 180 15.18 3.20 -17.66
C GLN A 180 14.21 4.20 -17.04
N VAL A 181 14.15 4.30 -15.70
CA VAL A 181 13.33 5.31 -15.01
C VAL A 181 13.72 6.73 -15.45
N LEU A 182 15.02 7.05 -15.42
CA LEU A 182 15.52 8.37 -15.82
C LEU A 182 15.20 8.67 -17.29
N ASN A 183 15.40 7.70 -18.18
CA ASN A 183 15.05 7.85 -19.59
C ASN A 183 13.55 8.06 -19.80
N ASN A 184 12.70 7.29 -19.12
CA ASN A 184 11.25 7.45 -19.19
C ASN A 184 10.79 8.82 -18.69
N GLN A 185 11.42 9.36 -17.64
CA GLN A 185 11.13 10.69 -17.10
C GLN A 185 11.60 11.82 -18.02
N LEU A 186 12.76 11.69 -18.66
CA LEU A 186 13.34 12.75 -19.49
C LEU A 186 12.71 12.84 -20.88
N PHE A 187 12.21 11.73 -21.42
CA PHE A 187 11.75 11.65 -22.82
C PHE A 187 10.25 11.37 -22.97
N GLU A 188 9.45 11.52 -21.91
CA GLU A 188 7.99 11.27 -21.88
C GLU A 188 7.61 10.00 -22.65
N SER A 189 8.24 8.87 -22.28
CA SER A 189 7.94 7.55 -22.87
C SER A 189 6.43 7.30 -22.88
N GLU A 190 5.89 6.83 -24.03
CA GLU A 190 4.48 6.49 -24.19
C GLU A 190 4.01 5.38 -23.23
N ASN A 191 4.94 4.66 -22.58
CA ASN A 191 4.62 3.60 -21.62
C ASN A 191 5.57 3.62 -20.39
N PRO A 192 5.37 4.56 -19.46
CA PRO A 192 6.27 4.78 -18.31
C PRO A 192 6.22 3.65 -17.26
N GLN A 193 5.30 2.69 -17.41
CA GLN A 193 5.06 1.58 -16.46
C GLN A 193 5.95 0.35 -16.72
N ASN A 194 6.56 0.22 -17.90
CA ASN A 194 7.40 -0.94 -18.25
C ASN A 194 8.88 -0.69 -17.91
N VAL A 195 9.18 -0.58 -16.62
CA VAL A 195 10.57 -0.52 -16.14
C VAL A 195 10.96 -1.89 -15.61
N ASP A 196 12.03 -2.46 -16.14
CA ASP A 196 12.54 -3.75 -15.68
C ASP A 196 12.96 -3.66 -14.19
N LEU A 197 12.62 -4.68 -13.41
CA LEU A 197 13.22 -4.91 -12.10
C LEU A 197 14.60 -5.54 -12.28
N ILE A 198 15.62 -5.03 -11.60
CA ILE A 198 16.99 -5.55 -11.63
C ILE A 198 17.32 -6.14 -10.27
N ASN A 199 17.52 -7.45 -10.22
CA ASN A 199 18.11 -8.15 -9.10
C ASN A 199 19.64 -8.15 -9.23
N GLY A 200 20.35 -7.81 -8.15
CA GLY A 200 21.81 -7.71 -8.15
C GLY A 200 22.36 -6.37 -7.64
N ILE A 201 21.50 -5.49 -7.12
CA ILE A 201 21.90 -4.17 -6.61
C ILE A 201 22.58 -4.37 -5.26
N LYS A 202 23.89 -4.13 -5.22
CA LYS A 202 24.65 -4.20 -3.96
C LYS A 202 24.42 -2.93 -3.16
N MET A 203 23.95 -3.12 -1.94
CA MET A 203 23.87 -2.06 -0.93
C MET A 203 25.03 -2.22 0.06
N SER A 204 25.60 -1.10 0.47
CA SER A 204 26.57 -0.97 1.57
C SER A 204 26.22 0.24 2.42
N ASP A 205 26.84 0.38 3.59
CA ASP A 205 26.61 1.54 4.43
C ASP A 205 27.04 2.87 3.78
N GLY A 206 26.39 3.97 4.17
CA GLY A 206 26.69 5.31 3.67
C GLY A 206 26.05 6.42 4.50
N GLY A 207 26.59 7.64 4.41
CA GLY A 207 26.10 8.81 5.15
C GLY A 207 24.77 9.37 4.63
N ASP A 208 24.47 9.10 3.36
CA ASP A 208 23.24 9.53 2.66
C ASP A 208 22.57 8.32 1.97
N ALA A 209 22.49 7.19 2.68
CA ALA A 209 21.83 5.99 2.15
C ALA A 209 20.33 6.26 1.91
N ASN A 210 19.82 5.83 0.75
CA ASN A 210 18.38 5.88 0.50
C ASN A 210 17.65 4.99 1.52
N PHE A 211 16.61 5.52 2.16
CA PHE A 211 15.89 4.83 3.23
C PHE A 211 15.28 3.51 2.78
N ALA A 212 14.72 3.42 1.57
CA ALA A 212 14.13 2.16 1.08
C ALA A 212 15.19 1.08 0.89
N LEU A 213 16.34 1.42 0.28
CA LEU A 213 17.45 0.48 0.10
C LEU A 213 18.05 0.04 1.44
N ALA A 214 18.24 0.98 2.37
CA ALA A 214 18.78 0.66 3.69
C ALA A 214 17.81 -0.18 4.52
N LEU A 215 16.51 0.12 4.49
CA LEU A 215 15.47 -0.69 5.13
C LEU A 215 15.40 -2.09 4.51
N GLY A 216 15.39 -2.19 3.17
CA GLY A 216 15.38 -3.46 2.47
C GLY A 216 16.60 -4.32 2.79
N SER A 217 17.79 -3.71 2.88
CA SER A 217 19.01 -4.38 3.31
C SER A 217 18.95 -4.84 4.77
N THR A 218 18.41 -4.00 5.65
CA THR A 218 18.23 -4.35 7.08
C THR A 218 17.31 -5.56 7.24
N VAL A 219 16.21 -5.59 6.50
CA VAL A 219 15.26 -6.71 6.49
C VAL A 219 15.89 -7.97 5.90
N GLU A 220 16.63 -7.84 4.79
CA GLU A 220 17.37 -8.95 4.19
C GLU A 220 18.33 -9.57 5.20
N GLN A 221 19.15 -8.74 5.86
CA GLN A 221 20.11 -9.20 6.88
C GLN A 221 19.41 -9.88 8.05
N THR A 222 18.24 -9.39 8.45
CA THR A 222 17.43 -10.00 9.52
C THR A 222 16.96 -11.40 9.13
N ILE A 223 16.51 -11.58 7.88
CA ILE A 223 16.10 -12.89 7.34
C ILE A 223 17.31 -13.83 7.24
N LEU A 224 18.45 -13.35 6.73
CA LEU A 224 19.68 -14.13 6.61
C LEU A 224 20.24 -14.55 7.98
N ALA A 225 20.17 -13.68 8.99
CA ALA A 225 20.55 -14.01 10.36
C ALA A 225 19.67 -15.13 10.92
N TRP A 226 18.35 -15.07 10.70
CA TRP A 226 17.44 -16.14 11.10
C TRP A 226 17.72 -17.46 10.36
N TYR A 227 18.01 -17.44 9.06
CA TYR A 227 18.42 -18.64 8.33
C TYR A 227 19.70 -19.25 8.91
N LYS A 228 20.70 -18.43 9.21
CA LYS A 228 21.96 -18.88 9.82
C LYS A 228 21.73 -19.54 11.19
N GLU A 229 20.94 -18.91 12.05
CA GLU A 229 20.63 -19.39 13.40
C GLU A 229 19.87 -20.73 13.37
N ASN A 230 18.94 -20.89 12.43
CA ASN A 230 18.11 -22.08 12.28
C ASN A 230 18.71 -23.12 11.31
N VAL A 231 19.96 -22.91 10.87
CA VAL A 231 20.70 -23.81 9.98
C VAL A 231 19.93 -24.10 8.66
N ILE A 232 19.27 -23.07 8.14
CA ILE A 232 18.53 -23.14 6.87
C ILE A 232 19.50 -22.79 5.73
N SER A 233 19.90 -23.81 4.99
CA SER A 233 20.79 -23.66 3.83
C SER A 233 20.27 -24.38 2.58
N ASP A 234 19.15 -25.11 2.67
CA ASP A 234 18.53 -25.76 1.50
C ASP A 234 17.94 -24.68 0.57
N PRO A 235 18.43 -24.55 -0.68
CA PRO A 235 17.93 -23.56 -1.62
C PRO A 235 16.42 -23.69 -1.88
N LYS A 236 15.88 -24.92 -1.90
CA LYS A 236 14.45 -25.14 -2.14
C LYS A 236 13.59 -24.64 -0.97
N LEU A 237 14.09 -24.78 0.26
CA LEU A 237 13.41 -24.26 1.43
C LEU A 237 13.44 -22.73 1.44
N ILE A 238 14.59 -22.11 1.14
CA ILE A 238 14.71 -20.65 1.03
C ILE A 238 13.79 -20.10 -0.05
N GLU A 239 13.75 -20.74 -1.22
CA GLU A 239 12.83 -20.41 -2.31
C GLU A 239 11.37 -20.50 -1.85
N LYS A 240 11.00 -21.58 -1.16
CA LYS A 240 9.64 -21.73 -0.59
C LYS A 240 9.30 -20.62 0.41
N LEU A 241 10.22 -20.28 1.32
CA LEU A 241 10.01 -19.25 2.37
C LEU A 241 9.90 -17.84 1.78
N SER A 242 10.67 -17.55 0.74
CA SER A 242 10.61 -16.30 -0.03
C SER A 242 9.43 -16.24 -1.01
N GLY A 243 8.75 -17.36 -1.27
CA GLY A 243 7.74 -17.49 -2.30
C GLY A 243 8.31 -17.37 -3.73
N GLY A 244 9.58 -17.74 -3.92
CA GLY A 244 10.28 -17.68 -5.21
C GLY A 244 10.52 -16.27 -5.74
N ARG A 245 10.44 -15.24 -4.87
CA ARG A 245 10.53 -13.83 -5.25
C ARG A 245 11.79 -13.18 -4.68
N PRO A 246 12.58 -12.46 -5.48
CA PRO A 246 13.67 -11.64 -4.97
C PRO A 246 13.15 -10.49 -4.08
N ASN A 247 14.02 -9.94 -3.23
CA ASN A 247 13.75 -8.76 -2.42
C ASN A 247 13.73 -7.49 -3.28
N CYS A 248 12.68 -7.34 -4.08
CA CYS A 248 12.49 -6.20 -4.99
C CYS A 248 11.76 -5.04 -4.31
N LEU A 249 12.35 -3.86 -4.45
CA LEU A 249 11.85 -2.58 -3.96
C LEU A 249 11.36 -1.70 -5.12
N GLN A 250 10.17 -1.12 -4.97
CA GLN A 250 9.54 -0.24 -5.96
C GLN A 250 9.15 1.09 -5.32
N ALA A 251 10.15 1.82 -4.82
CA ALA A 251 9.91 3.08 -4.12
C ALA A 251 9.38 4.17 -5.07
N GLY A 252 8.22 4.75 -4.71
CA GLY A 252 7.71 5.96 -5.37
C GLY A 252 6.93 5.75 -6.67
N GLN A 253 6.46 4.52 -6.95
CA GLN A 253 5.65 4.22 -8.14
C GLN A 253 4.21 4.76 -8.05
N GLY A 254 3.71 5.03 -6.83
CA GLY A 254 2.38 5.56 -6.61
C GLY A 254 1.61 4.73 -5.59
N TYR A 255 0.29 4.64 -5.75
CA TYR A 255 -0.57 3.84 -4.88
C TYR A 255 -1.32 2.79 -5.68
N LYS A 256 -1.40 1.58 -5.14
CA LYS A 256 -2.09 0.48 -5.81
C LYS A 256 -3.61 0.60 -5.64
N ALA A 257 -4.34 0.40 -6.73
CA ALA A 257 -5.76 0.12 -6.68
C ALA A 257 -5.95 -1.39 -6.47
N ARG A 258 -6.74 -1.77 -5.46
CA ARG A 258 -7.07 -3.17 -5.14
C ARG A 258 -8.49 -3.50 -5.59
N PRO A 259 -8.79 -4.77 -5.91
CA PRO A 259 -10.17 -5.23 -6.02
C PRO A 259 -11.01 -4.81 -4.81
N LEU A 260 -12.24 -4.34 -5.07
CA LEU A 260 -13.10 -3.72 -4.06
C LEU A 260 -13.97 -4.72 -3.28
N ASN A 261 -13.67 -6.01 -3.33
CA ASN A 261 -14.43 -7.03 -2.60
C ASN A 261 -14.37 -6.78 -1.09
N GLY A 262 -15.52 -6.73 -0.44
CA GLY A 262 -15.65 -6.39 0.97
C GLY A 262 -15.31 -4.94 1.30
N VAL A 263 -15.20 -4.03 0.32
CA VAL A 263 -14.79 -2.64 0.57
C VAL A 263 -15.71 -1.95 1.58
N TRP A 264 -16.99 -2.33 1.62
CA TRP A 264 -17.97 -1.83 2.58
C TRP A 264 -17.49 -1.99 4.05
N ALA A 265 -16.70 -3.02 4.35
CA ALA A 265 -16.25 -3.36 5.71
C ALA A 265 -14.86 -2.81 6.08
N THR A 266 -14.24 -2.00 5.22
CA THR A 266 -12.82 -1.60 5.36
C THR A 266 -12.62 -0.10 5.65
N ALA A 267 -13.69 0.59 6.05
CA ALA A 267 -13.58 1.98 6.51
C ALA A 267 -12.60 2.11 7.70
N PRO A 268 -11.87 3.23 7.81
CA PRO A 268 -11.89 4.40 6.92
C PRO A 268 -11.12 4.18 5.61
N TYR A 269 -11.38 5.03 4.63
CA TYR A 269 -10.87 4.93 3.26
C TYR A 269 -9.65 5.82 2.99
N LEU A 270 -9.03 5.58 1.83
CA LEU A 270 -7.68 6.01 1.45
C LEU A 270 -6.59 5.34 2.30
N HIS A 271 -5.33 5.50 1.88
CA HIS A 271 -4.21 4.82 2.54
C HIS A 271 -3.92 5.34 3.96
N ASN A 272 -4.37 6.56 4.27
CA ASN A 272 -4.18 7.23 5.55
C ASN A 272 -5.45 7.29 6.41
N GLY A 273 -6.55 6.64 5.99
CA GLY A 273 -7.80 6.60 6.76
C GLY A 273 -8.47 7.97 6.94
N SER A 274 -8.29 8.88 5.99
CA SER A 274 -8.73 10.27 6.06
C SER A 274 -10.15 10.52 5.53
N VAL A 275 -10.85 9.48 5.06
CA VAL A 275 -12.24 9.58 4.58
C VAL A 275 -13.10 8.52 5.27
N ALA A 276 -14.17 8.93 5.96
CA ALA A 276 -14.94 8.05 6.83
C ALA A 276 -15.86 7.08 6.08
N THR A 277 -16.44 7.50 4.95
CA THR A 277 -17.48 6.77 4.22
C THR A 277 -17.17 6.69 2.72
N ILE A 278 -17.65 5.66 2.02
CA ILE A 278 -17.48 5.55 0.55
C ILE A 278 -18.22 6.71 -0.13
N LYS A 279 -19.40 7.09 0.38
CA LYS A 279 -20.15 8.22 -0.16
C LYS A 279 -19.35 9.51 -0.12
N ASP A 280 -18.65 9.79 0.99
CA ASP A 280 -17.74 10.95 1.08
C ASP A 280 -16.57 10.85 0.09
N LEU A 281 -16.11 9.64 -0.22
CA LEU A 281 -15.01 9.43 -1.16
C LEU A 281 -15.45 9.67 -2.61
N ILE A 282 -16.57 9.09 -3.05
CA ILE A 282 -16.89 9.03 -4.49
C ILE A 282 -18.00 9.98 -4.93
N CYS A 283 -18.89 10.40 -4.02
CA CYS A 283 -20.04 11.25 -4.36
C CYS A 283 -19.82 12.72 -4.01
N ASN A 284 -18.90 13.01 -3.07
CA ASN A 284 -18.46 14.36 -2.76
C ASN A 284 -17.19 14.68 -3.56
N THR A 285 -17.06 15.92 -4.02
CA THR A 285 -15.77 16.39 -4.54
C THR A 285 -14.76 16.47 -3.39
N GLN A 286 -13.47 16.39 -3.70
CA GLN A 286 -12.42 16.46 -2.70
C GLN A 286 -12.48 17.73 -1.82
N GLN A 287 -13.02 18.84 -2.31
CA GLN A 287 -13.21 20.09 -1.53
C GLN A 287 -14.43 20.06 -0.60
N GLN A 288 -15.39 19.16 -0.84
CA GLN A 288 -16.60 19.00 -0.02
C GLN A 288 -16.38 18.04 1.16
N ARG A 289 -15.29 17.26 1.15
CA ARG A 289 -15.02 16.25 2.18
C ARG A 289 -14.80 16.89 3.56
N PRO A 290 -15.29 16.26 4.66
CA PRO A 290 -15.11 16.78 6.01
C PRO A 290 -13.63 16.98 6.38
N LYS A 291 -13.31 18.08 7.06
CA LYS A 291 -11.95 18.38 7.51
C LYS A 291 -11.50 17.51 8.67
N PHE A 292 -12.42 17.21 9.57
CA PHE A 292 -12.15 16.37 10.74
C PHE A 292 -12.85 15.03 10.60
N VAL A 293 -12.12 13.95 10.89
CA VAL A 293 -12.64 12.58 10.91
C VAL A 293 -12.41 11.99 12.29
N LEU A 294 -13.45 11.37 12.83
CA LEU A 294 -13.41 10.68 14.11
C LEU A 294 -13.03 9.21 13.89
N LEU A 295 -11.95 8.76 14.54
CA LEU A 295 -11.45 7.39 14.47
C LEU A 295 -11.52 6.70 15.84
N GLY A 296 -11.74 5.39 15.82
CA GLY A 296 -11.86 4.54 17.02
C GLY A 296 -13.29 4.29 17.49
N ASP A 297 -14.28 5.00 16.94
CA ASP A 297 -15.70 4.62 17.08
C ASP A 297 -15.99 3.45 16.15
N ILE A 298 -16.58 2.38 16.68
CA ILE A 298 -16.86 1.13 15.95
C ILE A 298 -18.26 1.10 15.32
N ARG A 299 -19.06 2.16 15.51
CA ARG A 299 -20.39 2.25 14.91
C ARG A 299 -20.28 2.41 13.39
N PHE A 300 -21.12 1.66 12.69
CA PHE A 300 -21.14 1.63 11.23
C PHE A 300 -22.31 2.45 10.67
N ASP A 301 -22.04 3.24 9.64
CA ASP A 301 -23.02 3.93 8.83
C ASP A 301 -23.29 3.09 7.57
N ALA A 302 -24.41 2.36 7.59
CA ALA A 302 -24.79 1.45 6.50
C ALA A 302 -25.29 2.17 5.24
N ASP A 303 -25.76 3.41 5.38
CA ASP A 303 -26.32 4.19 4.27
C ASP A 303 -25.19 4.81 3.44
N ASN A 304 -24.16 5.33 4.12
CA ASN A 304 -23.03 5.99 3.47
C ASN A 304 -21.81 5.05 3.28
N LEU A 305 -21.88 3.84 3.83
CA LEU A 305 -20.86 2.78 3.85
C LEU A 305 -19.58 3.25 4.54
N GLY A 306 -19.53 3.18 5.87
CA GLY A 306 -18.28 3.35 6.60
C GLY A 306 -18.45 3.68 8.07
N LEU A 307 -17.52 4.48 8.61
CA LEU A 307 -17.55 4.86 10.03
C LEU A 307 -18.61 5.93 10.28
N TYR A 308 -19.45 5.70 11.28
CA TYR A 308 -20.37 6.72 11.77
C TYR A 308 -19.62 7.95 12.27
N GLN A 309 -20.01 9.13 11.79
CA GLN A 309 -19.44 10.40 12.22
C GLN A 309 -20.48 11.19 13.03
N ALA A 310 -20.12 11.55 14.27
CA ALA A 310 -21.04 12.22 15.18
C ALA A 310 -21.56 13.56 14.61
N PRO A 311 -22.85 13.90 14.80
CA PRO A 311 -23.37 15.21 14.43
C PRO A 311 -22.54 16.32 15.06
N LYS A 312 -22.30 17.40 14.30
CA LYS A 312 -21.49 18.56 14.73
C LYS A 312 -20.02 18.23 15.02
N LEU A 313 -19.49 17.07 14.60
CA LEU A 313 -18.08 16.69 14.76
C LEU A 313 -17.13 17.82 14.38
N GLN A 314 -17.38 18.53 13.26
CA GLN A 314 -16.49 19.59 12.80
C GLN A 314 -16.32 20.72 13.84
N ASN A 315 -17.37 21.06 14.59
CA ASN A 315 -17.32 22.08 15.63
C ASN A 315 -16.65 21.55 16.90
N ILE A 316 -16.98 20.31 17.30
CA ILE A 316 -16.40 19.64 18.47
C ILE A 316 -14.89 19.49 18.27
N ALA A 317 -14.47 18.91 17.14
CA ALA A 317 -13.08 18.73 16.78
C ALA A 317 -12.29 20.03 16.81
N LYS A 318 -12.83 21.10 16.21
CA LYS A 318 -12.20 22.42 16.23
C LYS A 318 -11.98 22.95 17.64
N GLN A 319 -12.95 22.78 18.54
CA GLN A 319 -12.84 23.22 19.94
C GLN A 319 -11.83 22.36 20.71
N THR A 320 -11.90 21.04 20.57
CA THR A 320 -11.02 20.09 21.24
C THR A 320 -9.55 20.31 20.84
N LEU A 321 -9.27 20.36 19.53
CA LEU A 321 -7.91 20.56 19.02
C LEU A 321 -7.33 21.93 19.41
N ALA A 322 -8.17 22.97 19.52
CA ALA A 322 -7.73 24.29 19.99
C ALA A 322 -7.22 24.28 21.44
N THR A 323 -7.57 23.27 22.24
CA THR A 323 -7.03 23.08 23.60
C THR A 323 -5.75 22.25 23.64
N GLY A 324 -5.27 21.76 22.48
CA GLY A 324 -4.13 20.84 22.38
C GLY A 324 -4.47 19.36 22.64
N LYS A 325 -5.75 19.03 22.88
CA LYS A 325 -6.21 17.64 22.99
C LYS A 325 -6.38 17.02 21.60
N LEU A 326 -5.98 15.76 21.44
CA LEU A 326 -6.14 14.98 20.19
C LEU A 326 -7.34 14.04 20.20
N TYR A 327 -7.96 13.83 21.36
CA TYR A 327 -9.04 12.88 21.57
C TYR A 327 -10.28 13.61 22.08
N THR A 328 -11.47 13.13 21.69
CA THR A 328 -12.74 13.57 22.31
C THR A 328 -12.79 13.15 23.77
N ASP A 329 -13.78 13.66 24.52
CA ASP A 329 -13.95 13.29 25.92
C ASP A 329 -14.35 11.81 26.09
N GLU A 330 -14.89 11.18 25.04
CA GLU A 330 -15.16 9.74 24.96
C GLU A 330 -13.93 8.89 24.56
N GLY A 331 -12.77 9.52 24.29
CA GLY A 331 -11.53 8.82 23.97
C GLY A 331 -11.32 8.48 22.49
N TYR A 332 -12.14 9.01 21.60
CA TYR A 332 -11.98 8.81 20.15
C TYR A 332 -10.96 9.78 19.56
N PHE A 333 -10.13 9.31 18.63
CA PHE A 333 -9.09 10.12 18.00
C PHE A 333 -9.68 11.05 16.95
N ILE A 334 -9.27 12.31 16.94
CA ILE A 334 -9.67 13.30 15.94
C ILE A 334 -8.56 13.45 14.91
N LEU A 335 -8.78 12.96 13.70
CA LEU A 335 -7.91 13.17 12.55
C LEU A 335 -8.22 14.53 11.91
N ASP A 336 -7.22 15.41 11.85
CA ASP A 336 -7.27 16.69 11.10
C ASP A 336 -6.59 16.51 9.74
N THR A 337 -7.37 16.63 8.67
CA THR A 337 -6.91 16.41 7.28
C THR A 337 -6.03 17.54 6.74
N SER A 338 -5.90 18.65 7.48
CA SER A 338 -4.97 19.73 7.12
C SER A 338 -3.54 19.52 7.60
N LEU A 339 -3.29 18.47 8.41
CA LEU A 339 -1.95 18.08 8.83
C LEU A 339 -1.27 17.25 7.72
N GLY A 340 0.04 17.40 7.58
CA GLY A 340 0.82 16.61 6.62
C GLY A 340 0.72 15.11 6.94
N GLY A 341 0.45 14.29 5.93
CA GLY A 341 0.19 12.85 6.09
C GLY A 341 -1.30 12.50 6.18
N ASN A 342 -2.17 13.48 6.49
CA ASN A 342 -3.59 13.26 6.73
C ASN A 342 -4.50 13.78 5.61
N SER A 343 -3.95 14.23 4.49
CA SER A 343 -4.76 14.81 3.41
C SER A 343 -5.83 13.82 2.95
N ASN A 344 -7.06 14.33 2.84
CA ASN A 344 -8.22 13.62 2.31
C ASN A 344 -8.51 13.95 0.84
N GLN A 345 -7.55 14.55 0.14
CA GLN A 345 -7.68 14.93 -1.27
C GLN A 345 -7.36 13.74 -2.19
N GLY A 346 -7.57 13.92 -3.49
CA GLY A 346 -7.32 12.89 -4.51
C GLY A 346 -8.43 11.85 -4.60
N HIS A 347 -8.31 10.96 -5.60
CA HIS A 347 -9.33 9.97 -5.93
C HIS A 347 -10.74 10.61 -5.98
N SER A 348 -10.86 11.70 -6.73
CA SER A 348 -12.06 12.52 -6.79
C SER A 348 -12.80 12.32 -8.12
N PHE A 349 -14.12 12.25 -8.02
CA PHE A 349 -15.02 12.37 -9.17
C PHE A 349 -15.55 13.81 -9.21
N SER A 350 -15.36 14.51 -10.33
CA SER A 350 -15.56 15.96 -10.39
C SER A 350 -16.02 16.43 -11.77
N ASP A 351 -16.69 17.58 -11.79
CA ASP A 351 -17.06 18.32 -13.01
C ASP A 351 -15.81 18.87 -13.75
N GLU A 352 -14.64 18.86 -13.09
CA GLU A 352 -13.34 19.20 -13.69
C GLU A 352 -12.78 18.09 -14.60
N PHE A 353 -13.33 16.89 -14.54
CA PHE A 353 -12.86 15.77 -15.36
C PHE A 353 -13.12 16.05 -16.84
N ASN A 354 -12.10 15.86 -17.68
CA ASN A 354 -12.21 16.03 -19.11
C ASN A 354 -12.07 14.68 -19.82
N PRO A 355 -13.16 14.08 -20.36
CA PRO A 355 -13.10 12.78 -21.02
C PRO A 355 -12.24 12.75 -22.30
N ALA A 356 -11.89 13.92 -22.86
CA ALA A 356 -10.99 14.02 -24.01
C ALA A 356 -9.49 13.94 -23.63
N LEU A 357 -9.15 13.97 -22.33
CA LEU A 357 -7.78 13.89 -21.85
C LEU A 357 -7.48 12.51 -21.24
N PRO A 358 -6.25 11.98 -21.43
CA PRO A 358 -5.80 10.81 -20.68
C PRO A 358 -5.66 11.13 -19.18
N HIS A 359 -5.65 10.10 -18.32
CA HIS A 359 -5.61 10.26 -16.86
C HIS A 359 -4.45 11.12 -16.36
N ASN A 360 -3.25 10.96 -16.92
CA ASN A 360 -2.05 11.73 -16.55
C ASN A 360 -2.08 13.20 -16.99
N LYS A 361 -3.13 13.64 -17.69
CA LYS A 361 -3.37 15.04 -18.07
C LYS A 361 -4.64 15.63 -17.44
N GLN A 362 -5.29 14.91 -16.54
CA GLN A 362 -6.38 15.45 -15.73
C GLN A 362 -5.85 16.41 -14.67
N SER A 363 -6.74 17.22 -14.09
CA SER A 363 -6.43 17.91 -12.82
C SER A 363 -5.99 16.89 -11.77
N THR A 364 -4.93 17.20 -11.02
CA THR A 364 -4.38 16.31 -9.99
C THR A 364 -5.47 15.78 -9.07
N GLY A 365 -5.56 14.45 -8.97
CA GLY A 365 -6.51 13.76 -8.11
C GLY A 365 -7.90 13.58 -8.69
N VAL A 366 -8.21 14.15 -9.86
CA VAL A 366 -9.49 13.94 -10.55
C VAL A 366 -9.39 12.71 -11.45
N ILE A 367 -10.12 11.66 -11.10
CA ILE A 367 -10.03 10.34 -11.76
C ILE A 367 -11.23 10.00 -12.63
N GLY A 368 -12.33 10.76 -12.52
CA GLY A 368 -13.54 10.52 -13.31
C GLY A 368 -14.56 11.64 -13.18
N GLU A 369 -15.59 11.53 -14.01
CA GLU A 369 -16.73 12.44 -14.00
C GLU A 369 -17.53 12.31 -12.69
N LYS A 370 -18.03 13.45 -12.21
CA LYS A 370 -18.86 13.50 -10.99
C LYS A 370 -20.07 12.58 -11.09
N PHE A 371 -20.31 11.83 -10.03
CA PHE A 371 -21.52 11.02 -9.90
C PHE A 371 -22.75 11.90 -9.73
N THR A 372 -23.82 11.58 -10.46
CA THR A 372 -25.17 12.07 -10.12
C THR A 372 -25.68 11.38 -8.85
N ASP A 373 -26.71 11.94 -8.19
CA ASP A 373 -27.31 11.32 -7.00
C ASP A 373 -27.76 9.88 -7.26
N LYS A 374 -28.39 9.63 -8.41
CA LYS A 374 -28.83 8.28 -8.82
C LYS A 374 -27.65 7.33 -9.05
N GLU A 375 -26.59 7.80 -9.73
CA GLU A 375 -25.40 6.97 -9.94
C GLU A 375 -24.69 6.68 -8.62
N CYS A 376 -24.64 7.64 -7.70
CA CYS A 376 -24.09 7.49 -6.36
C CYS A 376 -24.84 6.40 -5.57
N GLU A 377 -26.17 6.45 -5.52
CA GLU A 377 -26.98 5.42 -4.85
C GLU A 377 -26.75 4.03 -5.48
N ALA A 378 -26.77 3.95 -6.81
CA ALA A 378 -26.57 2.70 -7.55
C ALA A 378 -25.21 2.07 -7.27
N ILE A 379 -24.12 2.85 -7.35
CA ILE A 379 -22.78 2.30 -7.10
C ILE A 379 -22.61 1.86 -5.64
N LEU A 380 -23.18 2.59 -4.68
CA LEU A 380 -23.15 2.18 -3.27
C LEU A 380 -23.87 0.85 -3.04
N ASP A 381 -25.03 0.63 -3.68
CA ASP A 381 -25.75 -0.63 -3.62
C ASP A 381 -24.95 -1.80 -4.20
N TYR A 382 -24.23 -1.57 -5.31
CA TYR A 382 -23.32 -2.57 -5.86
C TYR A 382 -22.16 -2.88 -4.91
N LEU A 383 -21.52 -1.85 -4.35
CA LEU A 383 -20.36 -2.00 -3.45
C LEU A 383 -20.69 -2.69 -2.11
N LYS A 384 -21.96 -2.69 -1.67
CA LYS A 384 -22.42 -3.47 -0.51
C LYS A 384 -22.31 -4.97 -0.77
N MET A 385 -22.52 -5.41 -2.01
CA MET A 385 -22.73 -6.82 -2.35
C MET A 385 -21.48 -7.54 -2.87
N ILE A 386 -20.38 -6.82 -3.10
CA ILE A 386 -19.11 -7.38 -3.61
C ILE A 386 -18.06 -7.55 -2.54
#